data_AF-A0ABD1B2K6-F1
#
_entry.id   AF-A0ABD1B2K6-F1
#
_cell.length_a   1.000
_cell.length_b   1.000
_cell.length_c   1.000
_cell.angle_alpha   90.00
_cell.angle_beta   90.00
_cell.angle_gamma   90.00
#
_symmetry.space_group_name_H-M   'P 1'
#
loop_
_entity.id
_entity.type
_entity.pdbx_description
1 polymer ?
#
loop_
_entity_poly.entity_id
_entity_poly.type
_entity_poly.pdbx_seq_one_letter_code
_entity_poly.pdbx_strand_id
1 'polypeptide(L)'
;MLTSSATSAFREAKMAVSFSSSTITPITLQPKLKAIHGLGKLFPGYSVKSHFRNVSLRRSSVVVSAITGASGTGIGKDTADLLDTVKVLDLRGNEIPISDLWKDRKAVVAFARHFGCVLCRKRAAYLAAKKDVMDASGVALVLIGPGSIDQANTFVEQTKFKGEVYADPNHASYEALEFVSGVSVTFTPKAAMKIIESYMEGYRQDWKLSFMKDTVERGGWQQGGILVAGPGKHNISYIRKDKEAGDDPPVEEILKACCA
;
A
#
# COMPACT_ATOMS: atom_id res chain seq x y z
N MET A 1 4.69 -51.93 45.33
CA MET A 1 4.69 -50.91 46.40
C MET A 1 5.99 -50.14 46.34
N LEU A 2 5.96 -48.86 46.72
CA LEU A 2 7.01 -47.83 46.69
C LEU A 2 7.00 -46.91 45.46
N THR A 3 6.02 -46.00 45.54
CA THR A 3 6.01 -44.66 44.96
C THR A 3 7.05 -43.77 45.64
N SER A 4 7.82 -42.99 44.89
CA SER A 4 8.55 -41.83 45.42
C SER A 4 8.38 -40.63 44.47
N SER A 5 7.45 -39.75 44.84
CA SER A 5 7.37 -38.37 44.34
C SER A 5 8.49 -37.56 44.97
N ALA A 6 9.20 -36.76 44.16
CA ALA A 6 10.06 -35.69 44.66
C ALA A 6 9.85 -34.43 43.83
N THR A 7 9.76 -33.34 44.58
CA THR A 7 9.03 -32.12 44.27
C THR A 7 9.92 -31.07 43.63
N SER A 8 9.31 -30.30 42.74
CA SER A 8 9.74 -29.04 42.14
C SER A 8 10.54 -28.11 43.07
N ALA A 9 11.68 -27.61 42.58
CA ALA A 9 12.39 -26.45 43.13
C ALA A 9 12.56 -25.39 42.03
N PHE A 10 11.64 -24.41 42.03
CA PHE A 10 11.77 -23.15 41.30
C PHE A 10 12.90 -22.33 41.93
N ARG A 11 13.95 -22.01 41.16
CA ARG A 11 14.93 -20.98 41.51
C ARG A 11 14.57 -19.69 40.78
N GLU A 12 14.15 -18.69 41.55
CA GLU A 12 14.02 -17.31 41.10
C GLU A 12 15.41 -16.72 40.77
N ALA A 13 15.59 -16.29 39.52
CA ALA A 13 16.72 -15.46 39.13
C ALA A 13 16.31 -13.98 39.27
N LYS A 14 16.75 -13.33 40.35
CA LYS A 14 16.72 -11.86 40.49
C LYS A 14 17.77 -11.26 39.57
N MET A 15 17.35 -10.67 38.46
CA MET A 15 18.21 -9.87 37.58
C MET A 15 18.15 -8.42 38.05
N ALA A 16 19.25 -7.93 38.63
CA ALA A 16 19.42 -6.54 39.03
C ALA A 16 19.65 -5.67 37.79
N VAL A 17 18.78 -4.67 37.58
CA VAL A 17 18.92 -3.67 36.51
C VAL A 17 19.70 -2.48 37.08
N SER A 18 20.93 -2.29 36.60
CA SER A 18 21.75 -1.12 36.91
C SER A 18 21.37 0.04 35.99
N PHE A 19 20.81 1.11 36.56
CA PHE A 19 20.53 2.35 35.84
C PHE A 19 21.80 3.23 35.79
N SER A 20 22.45 3.27 34.63
CA SER A 20 23.48 4.28 34.34
C SER A 20 22.81 5.58 33.90
N SER A 21 22.94 6.62 34.72
CA SER A 21 22.47 7.97 34.44
C SER A 21 23.44 8.67 33.49
N SER A 22 23.01 8.94 32.26
CA SER A 22 23.75 9.77 31.29
C SER A 22 23.08 11.12 31.16
N THR A 23 23.77 12.16 31.63
CA THR A 23 23.34 13.56 31.58
C THR A 23 23.28 14.05 30.14
N ILE A 24 22.10 14.48 29.68
CA ILE A 24 21.88 15.09 28.37
C ILE A 24 22.16 16.59 28.48
N THR A 25 23.24 17.07 27.85
CA THR A 25 23.47 18.49 27.59
C THR A 25 22.61 18.97 26.41
N PRO A 26 21.86 20.07 26.53
CA PRO A 26 21.09 20.61 25.41
C PRO A 26 22.00 21.36 24.43
N ILE A 27 21.93 20.99 23.15
CA ILE A 27 22.58 21.71 22.04
C ILE A 27 21.64 22.84 21.61
N THR A 28 21.98 24.08 21.97
CA THR A 28 21.33 25.30 21.48
C THR A 28 21.86 25.62 20.08
N LEU A 29 21.06 25.35 19.03
CA LEU A 29 21.34 25.83 17.68
C LEU A 29 20.74 27.24 17.51
N GLN A 30 21.60 28.27 17.44
CA GLN A 30 21.19 29.61 17.01
C GLN A 30 21.33 29.78 15.49
N PRO A 31 20.34 30.37 14.79
CA PRO A 31 20.46 30.69 13.38
C PRO A 31 21.28 31.98 13.20
N LYS A 32 22.42 31.89 12.51
CA LYS A 32 23.17 33.07 12.05
C LYS A 32 22.54 33.61 10.77
N LEU A 33 21.75 34.68 10.88
CA LEU A 33 21.47 35.58 9.75
C LEU A 33 22.73 36.39 9.40
N LYS A 34 23.14 36.40 8.13
CA LYS A 34 24.04 37.42 7.59
C LYS A 34 23.24 38.31 6.63
N ALA A 35 23.05 39.56 7.02
CA ALA A 35 22.70 40.65 6.12
C ALA A 35 23.98 41.26 5.55
N ILE A 36 24.03 41.51 4.23
CA ILE A 36 25.01 42.43 3.64
C ILE A 36 24.27 43.36 2.68
N HIS A 37 24.25 44.63 3.05
CA HIS A 37 23.99 45.77 2.19
C HIS A 37 25.23 46.07 1.33
N GLY A 38 25.02 46.46 0.07
CA GLY A 38 26.07 46.99 -0.81
C GLY A 38 25.46 47.77 -1.98
N LEU A 39 25.89 49.02 -2.12
CA LEU A 39 25.30 50.13 -2.85
C LEU A 39 25.96 50.32 -4.24
N GLY A 40 25.21 50.76 -5.26
CA GLY A 40 25.69 51.79 -6.21
C GLY A 40 26.12 51.44 -7.65
N LYS A 41 25.19 51.71 -8.60
CA LYS A 41 25.32 52.39 -9.93
C LYS A 41 26.45 52.03 -10.93
N LEU A 42 26.06 51.69 -12.17
CA LEU A 42 26.16 52.55 -13.39
C LEU A 42 25.51 51.86 -14.63
N PHE A 43 24.75 52.62 -15.44
CA PHE A 43 24.27 52.23 -16.79
C PHE A 43 25.39 52.41 -17.84
N PRO A 44 25.29 51.81 -19.06
CA PRO A 44 24.54 52.42 -20.16
C PRO A 44 23.67 51.43 -20.97
N GLY A 45 22.63 51.99 -21.60
CA GLY A 45 21.48 51.26 -22.12
C GLY A 45 21.62 50.62 -23.49
N TYR A 46 20.64 49.75 -23.76
CA TYR A 46 20.22 49.35 -25.09
C TYR A 46 18.69 49.26 -25.10
N SER A 47 18.09 50.00 -26.03
CA SER A 47 16.66 50.02 -26.33
C SER A 47 16.30 48.78 -27.16
N VAL A 48 15.37 47.95 -26.68
CA VAL A 48 14.77 46.86 -27.46
C VAL A 48 13.25 47.00 -27.43
N LYS A 49 12.69 47.23 -28.61
CA LYS A 49 11.26 47.34 -28.91
C LYS A 49 10.54 46.04 -28.56
N SER A 50 9.52 46.10 -27.71
CA SER A 50 8.60 44.98 -27.43
C SER A 50 7.56 44.84 -28.54
N HIS A 51 7.71 43.82 -29.39
CA HIS A 51 6.65 43.37 -30.28
C HIS A 51 5.70 42.46 -29.48
N PHE A 52 4.53 42.99 -29.12
CA PHE A 52 3.41 42.19 -28.64
C PHE A 52 2.88 41.33 -29.79
N ARG A 53 3.00 40.00 -29.68
CA ARG A 53 2.20 39.05 -30.48
C ARG A 53 1.10 38.49 -29.59
N ASN A 54 -0.14 38.76 -29.97
CA ASN A 54 -1.34 38.15 -29.41
C ASN A 54 -1.32 36.64 -29.66
N VAL A 55 -1.14 35.84 -28.62
CA VAL A 55 -1.40 34.40 -28.65
C VAL A 55 -2.82 34.19 -28.11
N SER A 56 -3.70 33.80 -29.02
CA SER A 56 -5.09 33.43 -28.72
C SER A 56 -5.11 32.13 -27.89
N LEU A 57 -5.41 32.24 -26.60
CA LEU A 57 -5.76 31.08 -25.76
C LEU A 57 -7.20 30.67 -26.08
N ARG A 58 -7.38 29.67 -26.95
CA ARG A 58 -8.62 28.90 -27.01
C ARG A 58 -8.75 28.09 -25.72
N ARG A 59 -9.60 28.56 -24.81
CA ARG A 59 -10.12 27.77 -23.68
C ARG A 59 -10.97 26.62 -24.24
N SER A 60 -10.44 25.41 -24.27
CA SER A 60 -11.25 24.21 -24.39
C SER A 60 -11.86 23.92 -23.02
N SER A 61 -13.15 24.19 -22.86
CA SER A 61 -13.92 23.77 -21.68
C SER A 61 -14.12 22.26 -21.76
N VAL A 62 -13.25 21.50 -21.09
CA VAL A 62 -13.51 20.07 -20.84
C VAL A 62 -14.52 19.99 -19.70
N VAL A 63 -15.76 19.70 -20.05
CA VAL A 63 -16.82 19.39 -19.09
C VAL A 63 -16.56 17.98 -18.58
N VAL A 64 -16.05 17.87 -17.36
CA VAL A 64 -15.96 16.60 -16.64
C VAL A 64 -17.34 16.31 -16.04
N SER A 65 -18.08 15.39 -16.65
CA SER A 65 -19.28 14.83 -16.04
C SER A 65 -18.86 14.01 -14.81
N ALA A 66 -19.31 14.45 -13.63
CA ALA A 66 -19.23 13.68 -12.41
C ALA A 66 -20.14 12.44 -12.55
N ILE A 67 -19.55 11.26 -12.69
CA ILE A 67 -20.30 10.01 -12.59
C ILE A 67 -20.51 9.74 -11.10
N THR A 68 -21.69 10.12 -10.63
CA THR A 68 -22.25 9.72 -9.34
C THR A 68 -22.23 8.20 -9.22
N GLY A 69 -21.68 7.72 -8.10
CA GLY A 69 -21.52 6.31 -7.81
C GLY A 69 -22.85 5.55 -7.82
N ALA A 70 -22.84 4.44 -8.54
CA ALA A 70 -23.75 3.33 -8.34
C ALA A 70 -22.91 2.04 -8.36
N SER A 71 -23.06 1.22 -7.33
CA SER A 71 -22.60 -0.17 -7.32
C SER A 71 -23.22 -0.87 -8.53
N GLY A 72 -22.38 -1.37 -9.45
CA GLY A 72 -22.85 -1.95 -10.71
C GLY A 72 -21.72 -2.67 -11.46
N THR A 73 -21.70 -3.99 -11.25
CA THR A 73 -21.24 -5.08 -12.13
C THR A 73 -20.77 -4.72 -13.54
N GLY A 74 -19.52 -5.10 -13.84
CA GLY A 74 -18.98 -5.20 -15.18
C GLY A 74 -17.72 -4.36 -15.38
N ILE A 75 -16.56 -4.95 -15.13
CA ILE A 75 -15.33 -4.47 -15.75
C ILE A 75 -15.48 -4.70 -17.26
N GLY A 76 -15.25 -3.67 -18.07
CA GLY A 76 -15.36 -3.78 -19.52
C GLY A 76 -14.45 -4.88 -20.07
N LYS A 77 -14.86 -5.53 -21.16
CA LYS A 77 -14.08 -6.57 -21.85
C LYS A 77 -12.63 -6.14 -22.06
N ASP A 78 -12.43 -4.87 -22.42
CA ASP A 78 -11.14 -4.24 -22.67
C ASP A 78 -10.19 -4.30 -21.44
N THR A 79 -10.71 -4.08 -20.23
CA THR A 79 -9.89 -4.17 -19.01
C THR A 79 -9.56 -5.62 -18.68
N ALA A 80 -10.48 -6.56 -18.92
CA ALA A 80 -10.20 -7.98 -18.70
C ALA A 80 -9.15 -8.51 -19.69
N ASP A 81 -9.19 -8.06 -20.95
CA ASP A 81 -8.18 -8.37 -21.96
C ASP A 81 -6.83 -7.72 -21.59
N LEU A 82 -6.83 -6.49 -21.05
CA LEU A 82 -5.63 -5.83 -20.53
C LEU A 82 -4.98 -6.63 -19.38
N LEU A 83 -5.78 -7.12 -18.43
CA LEU A 83 -5.30 -7.92 -17.30
C LEU A 83 -4.69 -9.26 -17.74
N ASP A 84 -4.97 -9.76 -18.94
CA ASP A 84 -4.32 -10.96 -19.45
C ASP A 84 -2.87 -10.73 -19.89
N THR A 85 -2.53 -9.48 -20.21
CA THR A 85 -1.18 -9.08 -20.65
C THR A 85 -0.29 -8.62 -19.50
N VAL A 86 -0.88 -8.23 -18.38
CA VAL A 86 -0.18 -7.77 -17.18
C VAL A 86 0.41 -8.95 -16.42
N LYS A 87 1.67 -8.82 -16.02
CA LYS A 87 2.39 -9.86 -15.27
C LYS A 87 2.77 -9.38 -13.88
N VAL A 88 2.71 -10.29 -12.92
CA VAL A 88 3.25 -10.16 -11.56
C VAL A 88 4.30 -11.24 -11.31
N LEU A 89 5.16 -11.04 -10.33
CA LEU A 89 6.23 -11.98 -9.98
C LEU A 89 5.83 -12.78 -8.74
N ASP A 90 5.96 -14.10 -8.80
CA ASP A 90 5.94 -14.91 -7.58
C ASP A 90 7.22 -14.72 -6.75
N LEU A 91 7.27 -15.33 -5.56
CA LEU A 91 8.42 -15.24 -4.65
C LEU A 91 9.71 -15.88 -5.19
N ARG A 92 9.62 -16.64 -6.29
CA ARG A 92 10.74 -17.25 -7.00
C ARG A 92 11.17 -16.45 -8.23
N GLY A 93 10.45 -15.37 -8.56
CA GLY A 93 10.70 -14.51 -9.71
C GLY A 93 10.10 -14.99 -11.03
N ASN A 94 9.18 -15.95 -11.00
CA ASN A 94 8.46 -16.33 -12.22
C ASN A 94 7.41 -15.26 -12.55
N GLU A 95 7.37 -14.85 -13.81
CA GLU A 95 6.32 -13.98 -14.34
C GLU A 95 5.03 -14.75 -14.56
N ILE A 96 3.95 -14.29 -13.94
CA ILE A 96 2.63 -14.89 -14.01
C ILE A 96 1.65 -13.83 -14.52
N PRO A 97 0.89 -14.09 -15.61
CA PRO A 97 -0.22 -13.24 -15.98
C PRO A 97 -1.17 -13.07 -14.80
N ILE A 98 -1.54 -11.84 -14.45
CA ILE A 98 -2.35 -11.62 -13.25
C ILE A 98 -3.72 -12.32 -13.34
N SER A 99 -4.27 -12.45 -14.55
CA SER A 99 -5.50 -13.22 -14.83
C SER A 99 -5.40 -14.70 -14.47
N ASP A 100 -4.19 -15.28 -14.48
CA ASP A 100 -3.96 -16.69 -14.15
C ASP A 100 -4.15 -16.97 -12.65
N LEU A 101 -4.13 -15.95 -11.79
CA LEU A 101 -4.35 -16.09 -10.35
C LEU A 101 -5.79 -16.55 -10.03
N TRP A 102 -6.73 -16.32 -10.95
CA TRP A 102 -8.15 -16.67 -10.82
C TRP A 102 -8.75 -17.35 -12.06
N LYS A 103 -7.93 -17.76 -13.05
CA LYS A 103 -8.47 -18.38 -14.27
C LYS A 103 -9.21 -19.70 -13.97
N ASP A 104 -8.68 -20.51 -13.07
CA ASP A 104 -9.17 -21.87 -12.78
C ASP A 104 -9.91 -21.96 -11.43
N ARG A 105 -9.90 -20.88 -10.64
CA ARG A 105 -10.50 -20.82 -9.30
C ARG A 105 -10.93 -19.40 -8.96
N LYS A 106 -11.79 -19.25 -7.96
CA LYS A 106 -12.13 -17.92 -7.43
C LYS A 106 -11.01 -17.41 -6.53
N ALA A 107 -10.76 -16.12 -6.54
CA ALA A 107 -9.73 -15.48 -5.71
C ALA A 107 -10.18 -14.13 -5.17
N VAL A 108 -9.85 -13.87 -3.91
CA VAL A 108 -9.78 -12.54 -3.31
C VAL A 108 -8.34 -12.04 -3.47
N VAL A 109 -8.15 -11.02 -4.30
CA VAL A 109 -6.85 -10.40 -4.57
C VAL A 109 -6.79 -9.04 -3.88
N ALA A 110 -5.99 -8.94 -2.83
CA ALA A 110 -5.76 -7.72 -2.08
C ALA A 110 -4.51 -6.99 -2.63
N PHE A 111 -4.70 -5.76 -3.09
CA PHE A 111 -3.62 -4.89 -3.56
C PHE A 111 -3.16 -3.99 -2.41
N ALA A 112 -1.88 -4.07 -2.07
CA ALA A 112 -1.25 -3.25 -1.04
C ALA A 112 -0.77 -1.92 -1.61
N ARG A 113 -0.63 -0.91 -0.75
CA ARG A 113 0.02 0.36 -1.10
C ARG A 113 1.53 0.20 -1.24
N HIS A 114 2.10 -0.63 -0.35
CA HIS A 114 3.46 -1.14 -0.33
C HIS A 114 3.55 -2.19 0.80
N PHE A 115 4.56 -3.07 0.78
CA PHE A 115 4.71 -4.16 1.77
C PHE A 115 4.98 -3.68 3.21
N GLY A 116 5.48 -2.45 3.38
CA GLY A 116 5.74 -1.85 4.68
C GLY A 116 4.53 -1.19 5.36
N CYS A 117 3.42 -1.01 4.64
CA CYS A 117 2.29 -0.19 5.08
C CYS A 117 1.53 -0.83 6.24
N VAL A 118 1.36 -0.11 7.35
CA VAL A 118 0.61 -0.58 8.53
C VAL A 118 -0.84 -0.90 8.19
N LEU A 119 -1.49 -0.07 7.37
CA LEU A 119 -2.87 -0.28 6.95
C LEU A 119 -3.01 -1.54 6.10
N CYS A 120 -2.06 -1.77 5.18
CA CYS A 120 -2.06 -2.97 4.35
C CYS A 120 -1.71 -4.23 5.15
N ARG A 121 -0.83 -4.11 6.16
CA ARG A 121 -0.52 -5.21 7.09
C ARG A 121 -1.73 -5.59 7.93
N LYS A 122 -2.48 -4.59 8.43
CA LYS A 122 -3.76 -4.81 9.10
C LYS A 122 -4.77 -5.51 8.18
N ARG A 123 -4.96 -5.00 6.96
CA ARG A 123 -5.81 -5.65 5.93
C ARG A 123 -5.41 -7.10 5.70
N ALA A 124 -4.13 -7.37 5.49
CA ALA A 124 -3.62 -8.71 5.26
C ALA A 124 -3.89 -9.64 6.45
N ALA A 125 -3.68 -9.18 7.68
CA ALA A 125 -3.99 -9.95 8.88
C ALA A 125 -5.49 -10.28 8.99
N TYR A 126 -6.37 -9.30 8.72
CA TYR A 126 -7.82 -9.51 8.76
C TYR A 126 -8.31 -10.48 7.71
N LEU A 127 -7.79 -10.42 6.48
CA LEU A 127 -8.11 -11.39 5.44
C LEU A 127 -7.56 -12.77 5.77
N ALA A 128 -6.33 -12.85 6.29
CA ALA A 128 -5.73 -14.12 6.70
C ALA A 128 -6.50 -14.80 7.84
N ALA A 129 -7.15 -14.03 8.71
CA ALA A 129 -8.05 -14.55 9.75
C ALA A 129 -9.34 -15.16 9.19
N LYS A 130 -9.69 -14.86 7.93
CA LYS A 130 -10.85 -15.45 7.23
C LYS A 130 -10.46 -16.51 6.21
N LYS A 131 -9.17 -16.89 6.15
CA LYS A 131 -8.68 -17.85 5.16
C LYS A 131 -9.40 -19.20 5.24
N ASP A 132 -9.69 -19.71 6.43
CA ASP A 132 -10.38 -21.00 6.58
C ASP A 132 -11.78 -20.98 5.95
N VAL A 133 -12.47 -19.84 6.01
CA VAL A 133 -13.77 -19.63 5.34
C VAL A 133 -13.60 -19.60 3.82
N MET A 134 -12.58 -18.88 3.33
CA MET A 134 -12.28 -18.82 1.90
C MET A 134 -11.90 -20.19 1.33
N ASP A 135 -11.04 -20.93 2.03
CA ASP A 135 -10.59 -22.27 1.65
C ASP A 135 -11.78 -23.25 1.58
N ALA A 136 -12.70 -23.20 2.55
CA ALA A 136 -13.91 -24.02 2.54
C ALA A 136 -14.83 -23.73 1.34
N SER A 137 -14.78 -22.51 0.80
CA SER A 137 -15.50 -22.11 -0.41
C SER A 137 -14.68 -22.28 -1.71
N GLY A 138 -13.49 -22.88 -1.65
CA GLY A 138 -12.59 -23.01 -2.82
C GLY A 138 -12.06 -21.67 -3.34
N VAL A 139 -12.04 -20.65 -2.49
CA VAL A 139 -11.58 -19.29 -2.80
C VAL A 139 -10.15 -19.11 -2.33
N ALA A 140 -9.31 -18.60 -3.22
CA ALA A 140 -7.94 -18.25 -2.88
C ALA A 140 -7.83 -16.89 -2.20
N LEU A 141 -6.87 -16.78 -1.28
CA LEU A 141 -6.43 -15.49 -0.75
C LEU A 141 -5.08 -15.13 -1.38
N VAL A 142 -5.04 -14.00 -2.08
CA VAL A 142 -3.86 -13.48 -2.76
C VAL A 142 -3.57 -12.05 -2.30
N LEU A 143 -2.29 -11.73 -2.10
CA LEU A 143 -1.82 -10.36 -1.87
C LEU A 143 -0.82 -9.96 -2.94
N ILE A 144 -1.04 -8.81 -3.57
CA ILE A 144 -0.13 -8.21 -4.54
C ILE A 144 0.35 -6.89 -3.96
N GLY A 145 1.66 -6.67 -3.94
CA GLY A 145 2.23 -5.39 -3.50
C GLY A 145 3.13 -4.78 -4.58
N PRO A 146 3.12 -3.44 -4.72
CA PRO A 146 4.13 -2.79 -5.53
C PRO A 146 5.47 -2.95 -4.81
N GLY A 147 6.49 -3.33 -5.57
CA GLY A 147 7.84 -3.54 -5.05
C GLY A 147 8.49 -4.82 -5.55
N SER A 148 9.67 -5.09 -5.03
CA SER A 148 10.53 -6.22 -5.37
C SER A 148 10.11 -7.53 -4.71
N ILE A 149 10.64 -8.65 -5.23
CA ILE A 149 10.51 -9.98 -4.64
C ILE A 149 11.09 -10.02 -3.21
N ASP A 150 12.19 -9.31 -2.95
CA ASP A 150 12.81 -9.26 -1.62
C ASP A 150 11.90 -8.62 -0.58
N GLN A 151 11.16 -7.57 -0.97
CA GLN A 151 10.15 -6.95 -0.10
C GLN A 151 8.96 -7.88 0.15
N ALA A 152 8.51 -8.58 -0.89
CA ALA A 152 7.45 -9.59 -0.76
C ALA A 152 7.87 -10.74 0.18
N ASN A 153 9.10 -11.26 0.04
CA ASN A 153 9.66 -12.28 0.92
C ASN A 153 9.77 -11.78 2.36
N THR A 154 10.29 -10.56 2.58
CA THR A 154 10.37 -9.97 3.92
C THR A 154 8.99 -9.81 4.55
N PHE A 155 7.99 -9.39 3.77
CA PHE A 155 6.60 -9.30 4.23
C PHE A 155 6.06 -10.67 4.68
N VAL A 156 6.25 -11.72 3.87
CA VAL A 156 5.82 -13.08 4.21
C VAL A 156 6.52 -13.57 5.47
N GLU A 157 7.83 -13.35 5.58
CA GLU A 157 8.63 -13.77 6.73
C GLU A 157 8.13 -13.13 8.03
N GLN A 158 7.84 -11.83 8.01
CA GLN A 158 7.44 -11.08 9.20
C GLN A 158 5.98 -11.30 9.59
N THR A 159 5.08 -11.37 8.61
CA THR A 159 3.64 -11.44 8.87
C THR A 159 3.12 -12.87 8.98
N LYS A 160 3.90 -13.85 8.51
CA LYS A 160 3.45 -15.24 8.34
C LYS A 160 2.12 -15.31 7.57
N PHE A 161 1.97 -14.44 6.57
CA PHE A 161 0.76 -14.35 5.77
C PHE A 161 0.43 -15.71 5.16
N LYS A 162 -0.82 -16.15 5.33
CA LYS A 162 -1.26 -17.49 4.97
C LYS A 162 -1.67 -17.63 3.50
N GLY A 163 -1.87 -16.50 2.80
CA GLY A 163 -2.22 -16.48 1.38
C GLY A 163 -1.00 -16.48 0.46
N GLU A 164 -1.26 -16.45 -0.83
CA GLU A 164 -0.22 -16.31 -1.85
C GLU A 164 0.21 -14.84 -1.94
N VAL A 165 1.50 -14.60 -2.20
CA VAL A 165 2.06 -13.24 -2.29
C VAL A 165 2.81 -13.07 -3.60
N TYR A 166 2.51 -11.96 -4.29
CA TYR A 166 3.16 -11.57 -5.53
C TYR A 166 3.68 -10.15 -5.46
N ALA A 167 4.81 -9.93 -6.13
CA ALA A 167 5.41 -8.63 -6.31
C ALA A 167 5.01 -8.05 -7.68
N ASP A 168 4.71 -6.76 -7.74
CA ASP A 168 4.55 -6.01 -8.99
C ASP A 168 5.56 -4.85 -9.04
N PRO A 169 6.82 -5.11 -9.44
CA PRO A 169 7.86 -4.07 -9.47
C PRO A 169 7.53 -2.92 -10.43
N ASN A 170 6.81 -3.24 -11.51
CA ASN A 170 6.51 -2.30 -12.59
C ASN A 170 5.20 -1.55 -12.37
N HIS A 171 4.41 -1.93 -11.36
CA HIS A 171 3.08 -1.37 -11.08
C HIS A 171 2.07 -1.61 -12.21
N ALA A 172 2.36 -2.55 -13.11
CA ALA A 172 1.55 -2.78 -14.31
C ALA A 172 0.12 -3.20 -13.94
N SER A 173 -0.06 -3.94 -12.85
CA SER A 173 -1.39 -4.29 -12.35
C SER A 173 -2.13 -3.12 -11.73
N TYR A 174 -1.40 -2.19 -11.10
CA TYR A 174 -1.98 -0.98 -10.51
C TYR A 174 -2.44 0.00 -11.60
N GLU A 175 -1.65 0.14 -12.66
CA GLU A 175 -1.98 0.96 -13.82
C GLU A 175 -3.16 0.37 -14.60
N ALA A 176 -3.16 -0.95 -14.86
CA ALA A 176 -4.25 -1.60 -15.57
C ALA A 176 -5.58 -1.59 -14.83
N LEU A 177 -5.54 -1.61 -13.48
CA LEU A 177 -6.72 -1.44 -12.64
C LEU A 177 -7.00 0.03 -12.30
N GLU A 178 -6.22 0.97 -12.82
CA GLU A 178 -6.35 2.41 -12.59
C GLU A 178 -6.51 2.78 -11.11
N PHE A 179 -5.68 2.19 -10.24
CA PHE A 179 -5.68 2.57 -8.83
C PHE A 179 -5.15 3.99 -8.66
N VAL A 180 -5.82 4.77 -7.80
CA VAL A 180 -5.44 6.16 -7.56
C VAL A 180 -4.08 6.25 -6.85
N SER A 181 -3.34 7.31 -7.12
CA SER A 181 -2.07 7.59 -6.48
C SER A 181 -1.94 9.10 -6.26
N GLY A 182 -1.39 9.50 -5.11
CA GLY A 182 -1.15 10.91 -4.83
C GLY A 182 -1.02 11.25 -3.35
N VAL A 183 -0.37 12.38 -3.09
CA VAL A 183 -0.17 12.93 -1.74
C VAL A 183 -1.52 13.24 -1.09
N SER A 184 -2.45 13.84 -1.83
CA SER A 184 -3.78 14.23 -1.31
C SER A 184 -4.67 13.04 -0.94
N VAL A 185 -4.51 11.88 -1.58
CA VAL A 185 -5.23 10.65 -1.24
C VAL A 185 -4.48 9.81 -0.18
N THR A 186 -3.22 10.12 0.08
CA THR A 186 -2.41 9.43 1.10
C THR A 186 -2.50 10.13 2.46
N PHE A 187 -2.40 11.45 2.48
CA PHE A 187 -2.38 12.26 3.70
C PHE A 187 -3.73 12.92 3.93
N THR A 188 -4.72 12.12 4.29
CA THR A 188 -6.04 12.60 4.68
C THR A 188 -6.22 12.52 6.20
N PRO A 189 -7.12 13.31 6.80
CA PRO A 189 -7.48 13.17 8.20
C PRO A 189 -7.96 11.75 8.55
N LYS A 190 -8.69 11.10 7.64
CA LYS A 190 -9.15 9.72 7.82
C LYS A 190 -7.99 8.73 7.81
N ALA A 191 -7.02 8.89 6.91
CA ALA A 191 -5.81 8.08 6.89
C ALA A 191 -5.03 8.19 8.22
N ALA A 192 -4.88 9.40 8.75
CA ALA A 192 -4.24 9.61 10.05
C ALA A 192 -4.99 8.88 11.19
N MET A 193 -6.33 8.99 11.23
CA MET A 193 -7.15 8.26 12.20
C MET A 193 -7.00 6.75 12.06
N LYS A 194 -7.00 6.22 10.83
CA LYS A 194 -6.82 4.78 10.57
C LYS A 194 -5.44 4.28 10.99
N ILE A 195 -4.40 5.10 10.84
CA ILE A 195 -3.06 4.77 11.34
C ILE A 195 -3.06 4.69 12.87
N ILE A 196 -3.68 5.66 13.55
CA ILE A 196 -3.79 5.67 15.02
C ILE A 196 -4.56 4.43 15.50
N GLU A 197 -5.73 4.15 14.91
CA GLU A 197 -6.52 2.94 15.21
C GLU A 197 -5.68 1.66 15.03
N SER A 198 -4.96 1.55 13.91
CA SER A 198 -4.10 0.40 13.64
C SER A 198 -2.98 0.26 14.68
N TYR A 199 -2.41 1.38 15.15
CA TYR A 199 -1.38 1.37 16.18
C TYR A 199 -1.95 0.96 17.55
N MET A 200 -3.16 1.41 17.88
CA MET A 200 -3.86 0.98 19.10
C MET A 200 -4.17 -0.52 19.08
N GLU A 201 -4.49 -1.08 17.92
CA GLU A 201 -4.70 -2.52 17.70
C GLU A 201 -3.40 -3.34 17.62
N GLY A 202 -2.23 -2.70 17.77
CA GLY A 202 -0.93 -3.37 17.80
C GLY A 202 -0.24 -3.54 16.45
N TYR A 203 -0.85 -3.11 15.34
CA TYR A 203 -0.19 -3.10 14.03
C TYR A 203 0.86 -2.00 13.95
N ARG A 204 1.95 -2.25 13.21
CA ARG A 204 3.04 -1.29 13.05
C ARG A 204 3.48 -1.19 11.60
N GLN A 205 3.98 0.00 11.25
CA GLN A 205 4.67 0.23 9.99
C GLN A 205 6.00 -0.51 10.01
N ASP A 206 6.35 -1.16 8.90
CA ASP A 206 7.73 -1.58 8.68
C ASP A 206 8.45 -0.46 7.93
N TRP A 207 9.24 0.30 8.69
CA TRP A 207 10.02 1.41 8.14
C TRP A 207 11.10 0.95 7.17
N LYS A 208 11.72 -0.22 7.39
CA LYS A 208 12.76 -0.72 6.48
C LYS A 208 12.17 -0.94 5.09
N LEU A 209 11.01 -1.62 5.00
CA LEU A 209 10.31 -1.83 3.74
C LEU A 209 9.71 -0.54 3.17
N SER A 210 9.23 0.35 4.04
CA SER A 210 8.64 1.64 3.61
C SER A 210 9.68 2.60 3.03
N PHE A 211 10.94 2.48 3.43
CA PHE A 211 12.04 3.31 2.96
C PHE A 211 12.88 2.65 1.86
N MET A 212 12.47 1.48 1.34
CA MET A 212 13.16 0.90 0.19
C MET A 212 12.99 1.77 -1.05
N LYS A 213 14.04 1.76 -1.88
CA LYS A 213 14.22 2.68 -3.01
C LYS A 213 13.01 2.70 -3.94
N ASP A 214 12.51 1.53 -4.31
CA ASP A 214 11.32 1.34 -5.14
C ASP A 214 10.05 2.00 -4.57
N THR A 215 9.89 1.98 -3.25
CA THR A 215 8.75 2.60 -2.55
C THR A 215 8.92 4.11 -2.47
N VAL A 216 10.13 4.57 -2.11
CA VAL A 216 10.43 6.00 -1.90
C VAL A 216 10.53 6.77 -3.22
N GLU A 217 11.09 6.20 -4.28
CA GLU A 217 11.22 6.85 -5.59
C GLU A 217 9.86 7.18 -6.20
N ARG A 218 8.82 6.38 -5.89
CA ARG A 218 7.43 6.63 -6.28
C ARG A 218 6.61 7.31 -5.18
N GLY A 219 7.28 7.77 -4.13
CA GLY A 219 6.72 8.51 -2.99
C GLY A 219 5.87 7.67 -2.04
N GLY A 220 5.61 6.40 -2.29
CA GLY A 220 4.70 5.59 -1.46
C GLY A 220 3.26 6.11 -1.48
N TRP A 221 2.86 6.79 -2.55
CA TRP A 221 1.54 7.43 -2.69
C TRP A 221 0.49 6.54 -3.37
N GLN A 222 0.90 5.37 -3.86
CA GLN A 222 0.04 4.39 -4.49
C GLN A 222 -1.06 3.95 -3.52
N GLN A 223 -2.31 3.94 -3.99
CA GLN A 223 -3.41 3.28 -3.30
C GLN A 223 -3.62 1.87 -3.82
N GLY A 224 -4.25 1.05 -3.00
CA GLY A 224 -4.54 -0.34 -3.31
C GLY A 224 -6.02 -0.56 -3.55
N GLY A 225 -6.45 -1.77 -3.23
CA GLY A 225 -7.84 -2.18 -3.40
C GLY A 225 -8.03 -3.65 -3.16
N ILE A 226 -9.25 -4.12 -3.46
CA ILE A 226 -9.63 -5.53 -3.37
C ILE A 226 -10.40 -5.90 -4.63
N LEU A 227 -10.00 -7.02 -5.22
CA LEU A 227 -10.64 -7.62 -6.39
C LEU A 227 -11.15 -9.02 -5.98
N VAL A 228 -12.38 -9.36 -6.35
CA VAL A 228 -12.86 -10.74 -6.31
C VAL A 228 -13.16 -11.19 -7.72
N ALA A 229 -12.38 -12.15 -8.20
CA ALA A 229 -12.42 -12.63 -9.57
C ALA A 229 -12.39 -14.16 -9.64
N GLY A 230 -12.79 -14.69 -10.78
CA GLY A 230 -12.79 -16.10 -11.11
C GLY A 230 -14.00 -16.90 -10.58
N PRO A 231 -14.09 -18.17 -10.99
CA PRO A 231 -13.29 -18.80 -12.04
C PRO A 231 -13.54 -18.16 -13.41
N GLY A 232 -12.54 -18.20 -14.29
CA GLY A 232 -12.53 -17.56 -15.61
C GLY A 232 -11.84 -16.20 -15.61
N LYS A 233 -10.95 -15.97 -16.59
CA LYS A 233 -10.13 -14.75 -16.69
C LYS A 233 -10.93 -13.45 -16.72
N HIS A 234 -12.08 -13.46 -17.39
CA HIS A 234 -12.97 -12.29 -17.54
C HIS A 234 -14.05 -12.18 -16.44
N ASN A 235 -14.08 -13.10 -15.49
CA ASN A 235 -15.08 -13.10 -14.44
C ASN A 235 -14.62 -12.25 -13.25
N ILE A 236 -15.03 -10.99 -13.21
CA ILE A 236 -14.74 -10.09 -12.10
C ILE A 236 -16.06 -9.76 -11.39
N SER A 237 -16.25 -10.37 -10.23
CA SER A 237 -17.49 -10.26 -9.44
C SER A 237 -17.50 -9.04 -8.51
N TYR A 238 -16.33 -8.51 -8.14
CA TYR A 238 -16.21 -7.36 -7.26
C TYR A 238 -14.88 -6.64 -7.49
N ILE A 239 -14.92 -5.31 -7.47
CA ILE A 239 -13.72 -4.47 -7.39
C ILE A 239 -13.97 -3.27 -6.47
N ARG A 240 -13.07 -3.09 -5.51
CA ARG A 240 -12.95 -1.89 -4.68
C ARG A 240 -11.60 -1.26 -4.94
N LYS A 241 -11.60 -0.07 -5.53
CA LYS A 241 -10.42 0.79 -5.61
C LYS A 241 -10.42 1.70 -4.37
N ASP A 242 -9.36 1.67 -3.57
CA ASP A 242 -9.28 2.49 -2.37
C ASP A 242 -9.26 3.97 -2.76
N LYS A 243 -10.12 4.81 -2.16
CA LYS A 243 -10.18 6.25 -2.48
C LYS A 243 -9.06 7.04 -1.80
N GLU A 244 -8.57 6.51 -0.68
CA GLU A 244 -7.56 7.10 0.17
C GLU A 244 -6.91 6.02 1.03
N ALA A 245 -5.80 6.35 1.69
CA ALA A 245 -5.10 5.40 2.55
C ALA A 245 -6.00 4.95 3.72
N GLY A 246 -6.21 3.64 3.82
CA GLY A 246 -7.06 3.03 4.85
C GLY A 246 -8.55 3.02 4.53
N ASP A 247 -8.94 3.23 3.27
CA ASP A 247 -10.32 3.05 2.78
C ASP A 247 -10.68 1.56 2.59
N ASP A 248 -10.48 0.76 3.64
CA ASP A 248 -10.78 -0.68 3.66
C ASP A 248 -12.29 -0.93 3.60
N PRO A 249 -12.79 -1.79 2.68
CA PRO A 249 -14.17 -2.27 2.76
C PRO A 249 -14.35 -3.21 3.96
N PRO A 250 -15.57 -3.29 4.53
CA PRO A 250 -15.88 -4.29 5.55
C PRO A 250 -15.58 -5.70 5.04
N VAL A 251 -15.02 -6.56 5.89
CA VAL A 251 -14.64 -7.92 5.47
C VAL A 251 -15.87 -8.75 5.06
N GLU A 252 -17.02 -8.46 5.64
CA GLU A 252 -18.31 -9.07 5.32
C GLU A 252 -18.73 -8.80 3.87
N GLU A 253 -18.41 -7.62 3.33
CA GLU A 253 -18.67 -7.27 1.93
C GLU A 253 -17.85 -8.17 1.00
N ILE A 254 -16.58 -8.40 1.34
CA ILE A 254 -15.66 -9.26 0.59
C ILE A 254 -16.12 -10.72 0.68
N LEU A 255 -16.49 -11.19 1.87
CA LEU A 255 -16.96 -12.55 2.09
C LEU A 255 -18.26 -12.82 1.33
N LYS A 256 -19.18 -11.86 1.29
CA LYS A 256 -20.39 -11.94 0.47
C LYS A 256 -20.07 -12.04 -1.02
N ALA A 257 -19.05 -11.32 -1.49
CA ALA A 257 -18.64 -11.37 -2.90
C ALA A 257 -17.93 -12.69 -3.26
N CYS A 258 -17.11 -13.24 -2.36
CA CYS A 258 -16.29 -14.41 -2.65
C CYS A 258 -16.98 -15.74 -2.36
N CYS A 259 -17.69 -15.82 -1.24
CA CYS A 259 -17.85 -17.06 -0.51
C CYS A 259 -19.33 -17.36 -0.16
N ALA A 260 -20.25 -16.52 -0.65
CA ALA A 260 -21.70 -16.73 -0.57
C ALA A 260 -22.21 -17.61 -1.71
#